data_AF-A0A915NJH0-F1
#
_entry.id   AF-A0A915NJH0-F1
#
_cell.length_a   1.000
_cell.length_b   1.000
_cell.length_c   1.000
_cell.angle_alpha   90.00
_cell.angle_beta   90.00
_cell.angle_gamma   90.00
#
_symmetry.space_group_name_H-M   'P 1'
#
loop_
_entity.id
_entity.type
_entity.pdbx_description
1 polymer ?
#
loop_
_entity_poly.entity_id
_entity_poly.type
_entity_poly.pdbx_seq_one_letter_code
_entity_poly.pdbx_strand_id
1 'polypeptide(L)'
;MYLQLAVKDDYGGVLRTEGDPWKVVRRFGLQSMRNLGVGRAGLEKHLLEDMERFIEQIKEEISENGGYNVNLQSKIERLAGTTVNRVTFGYPFDDVNILSFFASN
;
A
#
# COMPACT_ATOMS: atom_id res chain seq x y z
N MET A 1 -9.56 -3.80 -42.79
CA MET A 1 -8.75 -2.82 -42.05
C MET A 1 -9.58 -2.22 -40.89
N TYR A 2 -10.04 -3.03 -39.93
CA TYR A 2 -10.78 -2.57 -38.74
C TYR A 2 -10.54 -3.46 -37.50
N LEU A 3 -9.47 -4.26 -37.49
CA LEU A 3 -9.17 -5.21 -36.42
C LEU A 3 -7.77 -5.04 -35.81
N GLN A 4 -7.09 -3.92 -36.07
CA GLN A 4 -5.74 -3.66 -35.56
C GLN A 4 -5.62 -2.47 -34.60
N LEU A 5 -6.74 -1.92 -34.09
CA LEU A 5 -6.71 -0.83 -33.10
C LEU A 5 -6.97 -1.26 -31.66
N ALA A 6 -7.19 -2.56 -31.40
CA ALA A 6 -7.50 -3.05 -30.05
C ALA A 6 -6.29 -3.65 -29.29
N VAL A 7 -5.08 -3.63 -29.87
CA VAL A 7 -3.90 -4.28 -29.27
C VAL A 7 -2.66 -3.40 -29.36
N LYS A 8 -2.77 -2.17 -28.86
CA LYS A 8 -1.60 -1.32 -28.60
C LYS A 8 -1.89 -0.39 -27.41
N ASP A 9 -1.29 -0.74 -26.27
CA ASP A 9 -1.01 0.13 -25.13
C ASP A 9 -2.12 0.50 -24.12
N ASP A 10 -2.96 -0.44 -23.68
CA ASP A 10 -3.75 -0.20 -22.46
C ASP A 10 -3.67 -1.34 -21.44
N TYR A 11 -2.52 -1.41 -20.75
CA TYR A 11 -2.38 -2.07 -19.45
C TYR A 11 -3.09 -1.23 -18.35
N GLY A 12 -4.34 -0.87 -18.57
CA GLY A 12 -5.09 0.00 -17.67
C GLY A 12 -5.41 -0.75 -16.38
N GLY A 13 -4.92 -0.26 -15.24
CA GLY A 13 -5.45 -0.66 -13.94
C GLY A 13 -6.86 -0.09 -13.73
N VAL A 14 -7.48 -0.41 -12.59
CA VAL A 14 -8.85 0.02 -12.26
C VAL A 14 -9.11 1.54 -12.36
N LEU A 15 -8.05 2.36 -12.27
CA LEU A 15 -8.15 3.81 -12.38
C LEU A 15 -8.11 4.34 -13.82
N ARG A 16 -7.61 3.56 -14.78
CA ARG A 16 -7.38 4.00 -16.16
C ARG A 16 -8.32 3.33 -17.17
N THR A 17 -8.81 2.13 -16.87
CA THR A 17 -9.79 1.45 -17.72
C THR A 17 -11.15 2.14 -17.64
N GLU A 18 -11.89 2.13 -18.74
CA GLU A 18 -13.28 2.57 -18.81
C GLU A 18 -14.19 1.45 -19.36
N GLY A 19 -15.51 1.67 -19.36
CA GLY A 19 -16.48 0.75 -19.96
C GLY A 19 -16.53 -0.64 -19.29
N ASP A 20 -16.75 -1.69 -20.10
CA ASP A 20 -16.83 -3.06 -19.60
C ASP A 20 -15.52 -3.61 -19.02
N PRO A 21 -14.33 -3.33 -19.59
CA PRO A 21 -13.05 -3.69 -18.97
C PRO A 21 -12.89 -3.17 -17.53
N TRP A 22 -13.31 -1.92 -17.24
CA TRP A 22 -13.28 -1.37 -15.89
C TRP A 22 -14.10 -2.18 -14.90
N LYS A 23 -15.29 -2.63 -15.30
CA LYS A 23 -16.16 -3.44 -14.45
C LYS A 23 -15.49 -4.77 -14.08
N VAL A 24 -14.77 -5.39 -15.03
CA VAL A 24 -14.03 -6.63 -14.83
C VAL A 24 -12.87 -6.42 -13.85
N VAL A 25 -12.00 -5.43 -14.11
CA VAL A 25 -10.83 -5.15 -13.26
C VAL A 25 -11.25 -4.72 -11.86
N ARG A 26 -12.28 -3.87 -11.73
CA ARG A 26 -12.84 -3.45 -10.43
C ARG A 26 -13.39 -4.64 -9.64
N ARG A 27 -14.18 -5.52 -10.28
CA ARG A 27 -14.76 -6.69 -9.62
C ARG A 27 -13.66 -7.64 -9.15
N PHE A 28 -12.69 -7.92 -10.01
CA PHE A 28 -11.53 -8.73 -9.67
C PHE A 28 -10.77 -8.14 -8.49
N GLY A 29 -10.39 -6.86 -8.55
CA GLY A 29 -9.65 -6.18 -7.48
C GLY A 29 -10.37 -6.22 -6.14
N LEU A 30 -11.66 -5.86 -6.09
CA LEU A 30 -12.44 -5.88 -4.84
C LEU A 30 -12.56 -7.30 -4.26
N GLN A 31 -12.74 -8.32 -5.11
CA GLN A 31 -12.80 -9.70 -4.65
C GLN A 31 -11.45 -10.18 -4.12
N SER A 32 -10.36 -9.88 -4.83
CA SER A 32 -9.01 -10.23 -4.42
C SER A 32 -8.65 -9.58 -3.08
N MET A 33 -8.92 -8.29 -2.88
CA MET A 33 -8.66 -7.60 -1.61
C MET A 33 -9.41 -8.25 -0.43
N ARG A 34 -10.69 -8.62 -0.62
CA ARG A 34 -11.46 -9.35 0.41
C ARG A 34 -10.88 -10.73 0.71
N ASN A 35 -10.43 -11.44 -0.31
CA ASN A 35 -9.80 -12.76 -0.17
C ASN A 35 -8.44 -12.65 0.56
N LEU A 36 -7.71 -11.57 0.35
CA LEU A 36 -6.44 -11.25 1.02
C LEU A 36 -6.62 -10.70 2.45
N GLY A 37 -7.86 -10.59 2.94
CA GLY A 37 -8.13 -10.27 4.35
C GLY A 37 -8.62 -8.84 4.60
N VAL A 38 -8.81 -8.01 3.57
CA VAL A 38 -9.41 -6.68 3.77
C VAL A 38 -10.84 -6.82 4.31
N GLY A 39 -11.11 -6.10 5.40
CA GLY A 39 -12.37 -6.18 6.13
C GLY A 39 -12.49 -7.39 7.07
N ARG A 40 -11.39 -8.12 7.31
CA ARG A 40 -11.30 -9.19 8.32
C ARG A 40 -10.53 -8.69 9.54
N ALA A 41 -10.84 -9.25 10.72
CA ALA A 41 -10.18 -8.91 11.98
C ALA A 41 -8.65 -9.15 11.97
N GLY A 42 -8.15 -10.05 11.11
CA GLY A 42 -6.71 -10.28 10.96
C GLY A 42 -5.95 -9.06 10.43
N LEU A 43 -6.51 -8.33 9.46
CA LEU A 43 -5.88 -7.11 8.94
C LEU A 43 -5.91 -5.99 9.99
N GLU A 44 -7.01 -5.87 10.73
CA GLU A 44 -7.13 -4.91 11.84
C GLU A 44 -6.06 -5.14 12.91
N LYS A 45 -5.84 -6.40 13.30
CA LYS A 45 -4.78 -6.75 14.26
C LYS A 45 -3.41 -6.27 13.77
N HIS A 46 -3.07 -6.54 12.52
CA HIS A 46 -1.80 -6.08 11.95
C HIS A 46 -1.69 -4.55 11.86
N LEU A 47 -2.79 -3.86 11.53
CA LEU A 47 -2.81 -2.40 11.51
C LEU A 47 -2.57 -1.83 12.91
N LEU A 48 -3.15 -2.41 13.96
CA LEU A 48 -2.89 -2.00 15.34
C LEU A 48 -1.42 -2.20 15.73
N GLU A 49 -0.82 -3.34 15.37
CA GLU A 49 0.62 -3.61 15.57
C GLU A 49 1.50 -2.57 14.86
N ASP A 50 1.13 -2.17 13.63
CA ASP A 50 1.86 -1.17 12.87
C ASP A 50 1.65 0.26 13.43
N MET A 51 0.48 0.55 14.00
CA MET A 51 0.19 1.80 14.69
C MET A 51 0.97 1.94 16.01
N GLU A 52 1.14 0.85 16.75
CA GLU A 52 1.99 0.83 17.95
C GLU A 52 3.43 1.22 17.59
N ARG A 53 4.00 0.59 16.55
CA ARG A 53 5.34 0.93 16.03
C ARG A 53 5.42 2.37 15.55
N PHE A 54 4.39 2.87 14.87
CA PHE A 54 4.31 4.26 14.44
C PHE A 54 4.38 5.23 15.63
N ILE A 55 3.66 4.94 16.72
CA ILE A 55 3.67 5.75 17.95
C ILE A 55 5.05 5.68 18.63
N GLU A 56 5.66 4.50 18.70
CA GLU A 56 7.01 4.32 19.25
C GLU A 56 8.03 5.16 18.49
N GLN A 57 8.03 5.11 17.16
CA GLN A 57 8.91 5.92 16.32
C GLN A 57 8.73 7.44 16.50
N ILE A 58 7.51 7.89 16.82
CA ILE A 58 7.26 9.31 17.16
C ILE A 58 7.84 9.64 18.52
N LYS A 59 7.62 8.78 19.53
CA LYS A 59 8.14 9.00 20.88
C LYS A 59 9.67 9.02 20.90
N GLU A 60 10.31 8.11 20.17
CA GLU A 60 11.76 8.05 20.01
C GLU A 60 12.30 9.35 19.42
N GLU A 61 11.77 9.80 18.29
CA GLU A 61 12.22 11.05 17.64
C GLU A 61 11.98 12.29 18.50
N ILE A 62 10.87 12.34 19.25
CA ILE A 62 10.63 13.40 20.24
C ILE A 62 11.69 13.36 21.35
N SER A 63 12.05 12.17 21.84
CA SER A 63 13.04 12.02 22.91
C SER A 63 14.45 12.41 22.46
N GLU A 64 14.80 12.12 21.21
CA GLU A 64 16.11 12.44 20.62
C GLU A 64 16.25 13.93 20.31
N ASN A 65 15.21 14.54 19.75
CA ASN A 65 15.26 15.92 19.26
C ASN A 65 14.61 16.94 20.22
N GLY A 66 14.20 16.51 21.42
CA GLY A 66 13.49 17.36 22.38
C GLY A 66 12.14 17.88 21.85
N GLY A 67 11.53 17.16 20.92
CA GLY A 67 10.27 17.54 20.26
C GLY A 67 10.40 18.49 19.06
N TYR A 68 11.62 18.87 18.66
CA TYR A 68 11.83 19.68 17.46
C TYR A 68 11.97 18.81 16.21
N ASN A 69 11.46 19.29 15.06
CA ASN A 69 11.62 18.67 13.74
C ASN A 69 11.14 17.20 13.62
N VAL A 70 10.05 16.83 14.30
CA VAL A 70 9.46 15.48 14.15
C VAL A 70 8.89 15.29 12.74
N ASN A 71 9.45 14.37 11.95
CA ASN A 71 8.98 14.09 10.61
C ASN A 71 7.78 13.13 10.62
N LEU A 72 6.57 13.69 10.70
CA LEU A 72 5.34 12.90 10.66
C LEU A 72 5.02 12.36 9.26
N GLN A 73 5.44 13.06 8.20
CA GLN A 73 5.12 12.68 6.83
C GLN A 73 5.69 11.30 6.50
N SER A 74 6.99 11.09 6.74
CA SER A 74 7.67 9.83 6.42
C SER A 74 7.09 8.66 7.22
N LYS A 75 6.68 8.90 8.48
CA LYS A 75 6.06 7.87 9.32
C LYS A 75 4.65 7.50 8.85
N ILE A 76 3.85 8.48 8.43
CA ILE A 76 2.50 8.22 7.86
C ILE A 76 2.63 7.46 6.53
N GLU A 77 3.54 7.88 5.65
CA GLU A 77 3.81 7.20 4.39
C GLU A 77 4.24 5.74 4.62
N ARG A 78 5.11 5.50 5.62
CA ARG A 78 5.52 4.16 6.02
C ARG A 78 4.36 3.31 6.54
N LEU A 79 3.49 3.86 7.38
CA LEU A 79 2.33 3.16 7.93
C LEU A 79 1.35 2.78 6.80
N ALA A 80 1.04 3.72 5.92
CA ALA A 80 0.17 3.49 4.77
C ALA A 80 0.76 2.45 3.82
N GLY A 81 2.06 2.58 3.50
CA GLY A 81 2.78 1.64 2.65
C GLY A 81 2.79 0.24 3.24
N THR A 82 3.11 0.10 4.53
CA THR A 82 3.10 -1.18 5.24
C THR A 82 1.74 -1.85 5.18
N THR A 83 0.66 -1.09 5.41
CA THR A 83 -0.70 -1.60 5.38
C THR A 83 -1.06 -2.17 4.01
N VAL A 84 -0.75 -1.44 2.93
CA VAL A 84 -0.96 -1.93 1.56
C VAL A 84 -0.09 -3.15 1.27
N ASN A 85 1.20 -3.11 1.64
CA ASN A 85 2.18 -4.15 1.35
C ASN A 85 1.83 -5.48 2.03
N ARG A 86 1.27 -5.43 3.25
CA ARG A 86 0.73 -6.62 3.92
C ARG A 86 -0.40 -7.25 3.15
N VAL A 87 -1.30 -6.45 2.58
CA VAL A 87 -2.42 -6.97 1.80
C VAL A 87 -1.94 -7.54 0.47
N THR A 88 -1.05 -6.85 -0.24
CA THR A 88 -0.66 -7.22 -1.61
C THR A 88 0.48 -8.25 -1.68
N PHE A 89 1.41 -8.21 -0.73
CA PHE A 89 2.63 -9.05 -0.72
C PHE A 89 2.79 -9.88 0.55
N GLY A 90 1.98 -9.67 1.58
CA GLY A 90 1.97 -10.49 2.79
C GLY A 90 2.98 -10.08 3.87
N TYR A 91 3.74 -8.99 3.68
CA TYR A 91 4.75 -8.53 4.65
C TYR A 91 4.77 -7.00 4.80
N PRO A 92 5.18 -6.46 5.97
CA PRO A 92 5.28 -5.02 6.19
C PRO A 92 6.51 -4.40 5.53
N PHE A 93 6.56 -3.07 5.48
CA PHE A 93 7.80 -2.36 5.17
C PHE A 93 8.68 -2.25 6.42
N ASP A 94 9.81 -2.96 6.42
CA ASP A 94 10.89 -2.78 7.38
C ASP A 94 12.03 -1.93 6.76
N ASP A 95 13.02 -1.56 7.58
CA ASP A 95 14.13 -0.69 7.14
C ASP A 95 14.99 -1.34 6.04
N VAL A 96 14.96 -2.68 5.93
CA VAL A 96 15.70 -3.45 4.92
C VAL A 96 14.93 -3.46 3.61
N ASN A 97 13.63 -3.71 3.67
CA ASN A 97 12.74 -3.86 2.53
C ASN A 97 12.36 -2.50 1.92
N ILE A 98 12.31 -1.43 2.71
CA ILE A 98 12.11 -0.05 2.22
C ILE A 98 13.19 0.34 1.22
N LEU A 99 14.45 0.10 1.55
CA LEU A 99 15.56 0.48 0.68
C LEU A 99 15.52 -0.30 -0.63
N SER A 100 15.21 -1.59 -0.57
CA SER A 100 15.04 -2.41 -1.79
C SER A 100 13.88 -1.93 -2.67
N PHE A 101 12.78 -1.47 -2.07
CA PHE A 101 11.62 -0.97 -2.80
C PHE A 101 11.94 0.31 -3.58
N PHE A 102 12.65 1.26 -2.96
CA PHE A 102 13.05 2.50 -3.63
C PHE A 102 14.25 2.33 -4.59
N ALA A 103 15.10 1.32 -4.40
CA ALA A 103 16.21 1.02 -5.30
C ALA A 103 15.80 0.30 -6.60
N SER A 104 14.56 -0.20 -6.67
CA SER A 104 14.05 -1.00 -7.79
C SER A 104 13.34 -0.18 -8.89
N ASN A 105 13.25 1.14 -8.73
CA ASN A 105 12.64 2.06 -9.70
C ASN A 105 13.68 2.98 -10.36
#